data_AF-A0AAU2N1Q2-F1
#
_entry.id   AF-A0AAU2N1Q2-F1
#
_cell.length_a   1.000
_cell.length_b   1.000
_cell.length_c   1.000
_cell.angle_alpha   90.00
_cell.angle_beta   90.00
_cell.angle_gamma   90.00
#
_symmetry.space_group_name_H-M   'P 1'
#
loop_
_entity.id
_entity.type
_entity.pdbx_description
1 polymer ?
#
loop_
_entity_poly.entity_id
_entity_poly.type
_entity_poly.pdbx_seq_one_letter_code
_entity_poly.pdbx_strand_id
1 'polypeptide(L)'
;MSGEPLLEPVEMDRIREGIAAAVLGAPEGLAESLEHDPHGYLRLVDASRVGAEEASRLLREAVQGARAAGHSWDAVGRVLGVSRQAAQQRFAGKAAGGAGSSAPPAGGPDSPKRRTLGGLSAFNEMAALDEAGRDGWHVVGYGPFFHEVEASDHPWEHCRVTLPSLARHRRMESEGWIPVGAGWFPWRYYKRPLGPGG
;
A
#
# COMPACT_ATOMS: atom_id res chain seq x y z
N MET A 1 21.79 17.19 -5.72
CA MET A 1 21.41 17.62 -7.07
C MET A 1 20.00 17.12 -7.32
N SER A 2 19.01 17.98 -7.11
CA SER A 2 17.59 17.67 -7.23
C SER A 2 17.27 17.35 -8.69
N GLY A 3 16.64 16.20 -8.93
CA GLY A 3 16.18 15.83 -10.27
C GLY A 3 15.05 16.76 -10.69
N GLU A 4 15.22 17.46 -11.80
CA GLU A 4 14.13 18.23 -12.40
C GLU A 4 12.95 17.31 -12.72
N PRO A 5 11.71 17.78 -12.54
CA PRO A 5 10.53 17.03 -12.92
C PRO A 5 10.58 16.74 -14.43
N LEU A 6 10.33 15.49 -14.82
CA LEU A 6 10.30 15.06 -16.22
C LEU A 6 9.07 15.57 -17.00
N LEU A 7 8.13 16.22 -16.30
CA LEU A 7 6.93 16.80 -16.87
C LEU A 7 6.88 18.29 -16.51
N GLU A 8 6.51 19.10 -17.50
CA GLU A 8 6.22 20.51 -17.29
C GLU A 8 4.89 20.67 -16.52
N PRO A 9 4.71 21.76 -15.74
CA PRO A 9 3.49 22.00 -14.97
C PRO A 9 2.21 21.91 -15.83
N VAL A 10 2.27 22.43 -17.06
CA VAL A 10 1.13 22.38 -18.01
C VAL A 10 0.79 20.95 -18.44
N GLU A 11 1.77 20.05 -18.52
CA GLU A 11 1.53 18.65 -18.84
C GLU A 11 0.91 17.92 -17.65
N MET A 12 1.36 18.23 -16.43
CA MET A 12 0.75 17.72 -15.22
C MET A 12 -0.73 18.14 -15.10
N ASP A 13 -1.05 19.39 -15.44
CA ASP A 13 -2.43 19.90 -15.40
C ASP A 13 -3.31 19.22 -16.44
N ARG A 14 -2.82 19.03 -17.67
CA ARG A 14 -3.56 18.27 -18.70
C ARG A 14 -3.86 16.84 -18.25
N ILE A 15 -2.93 16.16 -17.57
CA ILE A 15 -3.18 14.82 -17.03
C ILE A 15 -4.26 14.85 -15.96
N ARG A 16 -4.21 15.83 -15.04
CA ARG A 16 -5.21 15.99 -13.98
C ARG A 16 -6.61 16.26 -14.56
N GLU A 17 -6.70 17.17 -15.53
CA GLU A 17 -7.94 17.48 -16.23
C GLU A 17 -8.49 16.26 -16.98
N GLY A 18 -7.63 15.51 -17.70
CA GLY A 18 -8.04 14.29 -18.40
C GLY A 18 -8.60 13.21 -17.47
N ILE A 19 -7.98 13.00 -16.30
CA ILE A 19 -8.49 12.07 -15.29
C ILE A 19 -9.83 12.55 -14.72
N ALA A 20 -9.94 13.84 -14.38
CA ALA A 20 -11.19 14.40 -13.86
C ALA A 20 -12.34 14.30 -14.88
N ALA A 21 -12.05 14.60 -16.16
CA ALA A 21 -13.00 14.47 -17.25
C ALA A 21 -13.45 13.01 -17.44
N ALA A 22 -12.53 12.05 -17.36
CA ALA A 22 -12.88 10.63 -17.45
C ALA A 22 -13.77 10.17 -16.28
N VAL A 23 -13.48 10.61 -15.05
CA VAL A 23 -14.27 10.26 -13.86
C VAL A 23 -15.67 10.89 -13.91
N LEU A 24 -15.78 12.16 -14.29
CA LEU A 24 -17.05 12.88 -14.32
C LEU A 24 -17.91 12.55 -15.55
N GLY A 25 -17.28 12.24 -16.68
CA GLY A 25 -17.94 12.01 -17.95
C GLY A 25 -18.35 10.55 -18.21
N ALA A 26 -17.78 9.58 -17.49
CA ALA A 26 -18.10 8.16 -17.72
C ALA A 26 -19.51 7.76 -17.26
N PRO A 27 -20.01 8.17 -16.07
CA PRO A 27 -21.37 7.84 -15.67
C PRO A 27 -22.35 8.89 -16.19
N GLU A 28 -23.34 8.44 -16.96
CA GLU A 28 -24.35 9.32 -17.57
C GLU A 28 -25.09 10.15 -16.50
N GLY A 29 -25.22 11.45 -16.74
CA GLY A 29 -25.89 12.38 -15.84
C GLY A 29 -25.21 12.57 -14.47
N LEU A 30 -23.95 12.14 -14.29
CA LEU A 30 -23.27 12.29 -12.99
C LEU A 30 -23.16 13.75 -12.58
N ALA A 31 -22.67 14.63 -13.46
CA ALA A 31 -22.50 16.04 -13.17
C ALA A 31 -23.81 16.71 -12.74
N GLU A 32 -24.90 16.44 -13.48
CA GLU A 32 -26.24 16.94 -13.15
C GLU A 32 -26.77 16.38 -11.82
N SER A 33 -26.51 15.10 -11.53
CA SER A 33 -26.92 14.48 -10.27
C SER A 33 -26.21 15.07 -9.05
N LEU A 34 -24.97 15.53 -9.20
CA LEU A 34 -24.22 16.14 -8.09
C LEU A 34 -24.83 17.47 -7.62
N GLU A 35 -25.55 18.16 -8.50
CA GLU A 35 -26.21 19.43 -8.18
C GLU A 35 -27.52 19.25 -7.41
N HIS A 36 -28.17 18.08 -7.52
CA HIS A 36 -29.57 17.90 -7.10
C HIS A 36 -29.83 16.63 -6.27
N ASP A 37 -28.89 15.69 -6.19
CA ASP A 37 -29.06 14.38 -5.57
C ASP A 37 -27.85 13.97 -4.71
N PRO A 38 -28.00 13.81 -3.38
CA PRO A 38 -26.96 13.29 -2.50
C PRO A 38 -26.41 11.91 -2.92
N HIS A 39 -27.20 11.05 -3.60
CA HIS A 39 -26.71 9.78 -4.13
C HIS A 39 -25.71 9.96 -5.30
N GLY A 40 -25.72 11.12 -5.98
CA GLY A 40 -24.72 11.48 -6.98
C GLY A 40 -23.29 11.43 -6.44
N TYR A 41 -23.08 11.77 -5.16
CA TYR A 41 -21.76 11.69 -4.53
C TYR A 41 -21.28 10.25 -4.34
N LEU A 42 -22.17 9.28 -4.11
CA LEU A 42 -21.78 7.86 -4.04
C LEU A 42 -21.36 7.34 -5.42
N ARG A 43 -22.04 7.79 -6.49
CA ARG A 43 -21.65 7.50 -7.88
C ARG A 43 -20.29 8.11 -8.23
N LEU A 44 -20.03 9.33 -7.78
CA LEU A 44 -18.72 9.98 -7.94
C LEU A 44 -17.61 9.21 -7.21
N VAL A 45 -17.87 8.71 -5.99
CA VAL A 45 -16.92 7.86 -5.26
C VAL A 45 -16.60 6.58 -6.02
N ASP A 46 -17.61 5.89 -6.56
CA ASP A 46 -17.41 4.67 -7.33
C ASP A 46 -16.65 4.93 -8.65
N ALA A 47 -17.00 5.99 -9.38
CA ALA A 47 -16.28 6.39 -10.59
C ALA A 47 -14.82 6.76 -10.30
N SER A 48 -14.56 7.48 -9.20
CA SER A 48 -13.21 7.85 -8.76
C SER A 48 -12.39 6.62 -8.34
N ARG A 49 -13.03 5.62 -7.71
CA ARG A 49 -12.40 4.33 -7.38
C ARG A 49 -11.87 3.64 -8.63
N VAL A 50 -12.71 3.54 -9.68
CA VAL A 50 -12.31 2.95 -10.97
C VAL A 50 -11.14 3.73 -11.60
N GLY A 51 -11.22 5.07 -11.61
CA GLY A 51 -10.13 5.91 -12.11
C GLY A 51 -8.80 5.71 -11.37
N ALA A 52 -8.85 5.57 -10.04
CA ALA A 52 -7.67 5.32 -9.22
C ALA A 52 -7.06 3.92 -9.44
N GLU A 53 -7.90 2.90 -9.61
CA GLU A 53 -7.47 1.53 -9.94
C GLU A 53 -6.73 1.49 -11.27
N GLU A 54 -7.29 2.17 -12.29
CA GLU A 54 -6.74 2.23 -13.63
C GLU A 54 -5.43 3.02 -13.68
N ALA A 55 -5.38 4.21 -13.06
CA ALA A 55 -4.13 4.98 -12.95
C ALA A 55 -3.03 4.18 -12.23
N SER A 56 -3.39 3.40 -11.22
CA SER A 56 -2.47 2.51 -10.50
C SER A 56 -2.00 1.32 -11.36
N ARG A 57 -2.84 0.81 -12.26
CA ARG A 57 -2.46 -0.22 -13.25
C ARG A 57 -1.46 0.35 -14.25
N LEU A 58 -1.78 1.47 -14.88
CA LEU A 58 -0.91 2.15 -15.86
C LEU A 58 0.45 2.52 -15.26
N LEU A 59 0.49 2.99 -14.00
CA LEU A 59 1.75 3.28 -13.32
C LEU A 59 2.63 2.04 -13.16
N ARG A 60 2.04 0.88 -12.82
CA ARG A 60 2.80 -0.37 -12.70
C ARG A 60 3.36 -0.81 -14.05
N GLU A 61 2.56 -0.72 -15.11
CA GLU A 61 2.98 -1.04 -16.47
C GLU A 61 4.10 -0.12 -16.96
N ALA A 62 4.00 1.19 -16.69
CA ALA A 62 5.05 2.15 -17.01
C ALA A 62 6.36 1.83 -16.28
N VAL A 63 6.30 1.48 -14.99
CA VAL A 63 7.48 1.07 -14.22
C VAL A 63 8.08 -0.23 -14.77
N GLN A 64 7.26 -1.23 -15.11
CA GLN A 64 7.72 -2.47 -15.72
C GLN A 64 8.37 -2.22 -17.09
N GLY A 65 7.76 -1.36 -17.92
CA GLY A 65 8.31 -0.92 -19.20
C GLY A 65 9.67 -0.23 -19.04
N ALA A 66 9.79 0.70 -18.09
CA ALA A 66 11.06 1.37 -17.79
C ALA A 66 12.13 0.37 -17.33
N ARG A 67 11.76 -0.65 -16.53
CA ARG A 67 12.66 -1.71 -16.09
C ARG A 67 13.10 -2.61 -17.26
N ALA A 68 12.18 -2.98 -18.14
CA ALA A 68 12.48 -3.76 -19.35
C ALA A 68 13.39 -2.99 -20.32
N ALA A 69 13.26 -1.67 -20.37
CA ALA A 69 14.14 -0.77 -21.13
C ALA A 69 15.52 -0.54 -20.47
N GLY A 70 15.80 -1.18 -19.32
CA GLY A 70 17.11 -1.15 -18.66
C GLY A 70 17.29 -0.05 -17.61
N HIS A 71 16.28 0.78 -17.31
CA HIS A 71 16.40 1.79 -16.27
C HIS A 71 16.54 1.18 -14.88
N SER A 72 17.43 1.73 -14.05
CA SER A 72 17.67 1.24 -12.69
C SER A 72 16.52 1.57 -11.74
N TRP A 73 16.42 0.81 -10.65
CA TRP A 73 15.47 1.11 -9.57
C TRP A 73 15.75 2.45 -8.88
N ASP A 74 16.98 2.94 -8.93
CA ASP A 74 17.32 4.28 -8.44
C ASP A 74 16.69 5.37 -9.31
N ALA A 75 16.80 5.23 -10.64
CA ALA A 75 16.18 6.15 -11.59
C ALA A 75 14.65 6.16 -11.43
N VAL A 76 14.04 4.97 -11.33
CA VAL A 76 12.59 4.84 -11.09
C VAL A 76 12.18 5.48 -9.76
N GLY A 77 12.90 5.22 -8.67
CA GLY A 77 12.61 5.82 -7.37
C GLY A 77 12.67 7.34 -7.41
N ARG A 78 13.67 7.90 -8.10
CA ARG A 78 13.83 9.35 -8.28
C ARG A 78 12.63 10.00 -8.97
N VAL A 79 12.14 9.39 -10.06
CA VAL A 79 10.96 9.88 -10.78
C VAL A 79 9.69 9.80 -9.92
N LEU A 80 9.56 8.73 -9.13
CA LEU A 80 8.41 8.51 -8.25
C LEU A 80 8.46 9.32 -6.95
N GLY A 81 9.56 10.05 -6.68
CA GLY A 81 9.75 10.78 -5.42
C GLY A 81 9.91 9.86 -4.20
N VAL A 82 10.38 8.62 -4.38
CA VAL A 82 10.60 7.64 -3.31
C VAL A 82 12.01 7.05 -3.35
N SER A 83 12.42 6.37 -2.28
CA SER A 83 13.72 5.69 -2.28
C SER A 83 13.74 4.51 -3.27
N ARG A 84 14.94 4.14 -3.74
CA ARG A 84 15.15 2.92 -4.55
C ARG A 84 14.52 1.67 -3.94
N GLN A 85 14.67 1.49 -2.62
CA GLN A 85 14.11 0.34 -1.91
C GLN A 85 12.58 0.41 -1.87
N ALA A 86 11.99 1.59 -1.64
CA ALA A 86 10.54 1.77 -1.68
C ALA A 86 9.96 1.49 -3.09
N ALA A 87 10.67 1.90 -4.15
CA ALA A 87 10.30 1.58 -5.53
C ALA A 87 10.40 0.08 -5.82
N GLN A 88 11.48 -0.59 -5.39
CA GLN A 88 11.65 -2.04 -5.54
C GLN A 88 10.53 -2.81 -4.83
N GLN A 89 10.27 -2.50 -3.57
CA GLN A 89 9.23 -3.16 -2.77
C GLN A 89 7.85 -3.00 -3.41
N ARG A 90 7.55 -1.82 -3.97
CA ARG A 90 6.24 -1.52 -4.56
C ARG A 90 6.04 -2.10 -5.96
N PHE A 91 7.09 -2.20 -6.78
CA PHE A 91 6.94 -2.47 -8.23
C PHE A 91 7.74 -3.66 -8.77
N ALA A 92 8.66 -4.28 -8.02
CA ALA A 92 9.44 -5.43 -8.50
C ALA A 92 8.65 -6.76 -8.55
N GLY A 93 7.31 -6.70 -8.65
CA GLY A 93 6.40 -7.82 -8.44
C GLY A 93 6.75 -9.12 -9.17
N LYS A 94 6.65 -10.22 -8.42
CA LYS A 94 6.79 -11.64 -8.79
C LYS A 94 6.04 -11.96 -10.11
N ALA A 95 6.78 -12.31 -11.16
CA ALA A 95 6.23 -12.83 -12.41
C ALA A 95 5.60 -14.22 -12.20
N ALA A 96 4.57 -14.53 -12.99
CA ALA A 96 3.75 -15.73 -12.91
C ALA A 96 4.54 -17.05 -13.10
N GLY A 97 4.12 -18.08 -12.35
CA GLY A 97 4.25 -19.49 -12.72
C GLY A 97 5.65 -20.12 -12.63
N GLY A 98 6.00 -20.63 -11.45
CA GLY A 98 7.13 -21.55 -11.30
C GLY A 98 7.38 -21.86 -9.83
N ALA A 99 7.14 -23.10 -9.43
CA ALA A 99 7.66 -23.64 -8.18
C ALA A 99 9.17 -23.38 -8.14
N GLY A 100 9.60 -22.57 -7.18
CA GLY A 100 10.97 -22.08 -7.11
C GLY A 100 11.19 -21.53 -5.71
N SER A 101 11.38 -22.45 -4.78
CA SER A 101 11.99 -22.17 -3.49
C SER A 101 13.37 -21.56 -3.74
N SER A 102 13.67 -20.41 -3.12
CA SER A 102 15.03 -20.09 -2.67
C SER A 102 15.09 -18.78 -1.88
N ALA A 103 15.37 -18.97 -0.59
CA ALA A 103 16.25 -18.23 0.32
C ALA A 103 16.34 -16.68 0.25
N PRO A 104 16.18 -15.98 1.40
CA PRO A 104 16.56 -14.57 1.53
C PRO A 104 18.09 -14.41 1.46
N PRO A 105 18.60 -13.21 1.12
CA PRO A 105 20.01 -12.91 1.22
C PRO A 105 20.47 -13.11 2.67
N ALA A 106 21.66 -13.68 2.84
CA ALA A 106 22.32 -13.77 4.13
C ALA A 106 22.44 -12.36 4.72
N GLY A 107 21.51 -12.01 5.61
CA GLY A 107 21.68 -10.94 6.56
C GLY A 107 22.87 -11.32 7.44
N GLY A 108 23.71 -10.34 7.77
CA GLY A 108 24.72 -10.53 8.81
C GLY A 108 24.07 -11.09 10.09
N PRO A 109 24.88 -11.68 10.98
CA PRO A 109 24.42 -12.50 12.12
C PRO A 109 23.36 -11.85 13.05
N ASP A 110 23.12 -10.54 12.95
CA ASP A 110 22.20 -9.77 13.80
C ASP A 110 20.98 -9.16 13.06
N SER A 111 20.70 -9.54 11.81
CA SER A 111 19.48 -9.04 11.13
C SER A 111 18.23 -9.71 11.72
N PRO A 112 17.20 -8.94 12.14
CA PRO A 112 16.00 -9.53 12.74
C PRO A 112 15.30 -10.45 11.73
N LYS A 113 14.92 -11.64 12.20
CA LYS A 113 14.37 -12.70 11.35
C LYS A 113 13.03 -12.23 10.77
N ARG A 114 12.92 -12.17 9.44
CA ARG A 114 11.68 -11.79 8.73
C ARG A 114 11.08 -12.95 7.96
N ARG A 115 9.75 -12.98 7.87
CA ARG A 115 9.00 -13.89 6.98
C ARG A 115 7.78 -13.20 6.37
N THR A 116 7.34 -13.72 5.23
CA THR A 116 6.12 -13.26 4.55
C THR A 116 4.99 -14.26 4.80
N LEU A 117 3.87 -13.77 5.33
CA LEU A 117 2.61 -14.50 5.42
C LEU A 117 1.84 -14.26 4.12
N GLY A 118 1.64 -15.30 3.31
CA GLY A 118 0.96 -15.22 2.00
C GLY A 118 -0.37 -15.97 1.97
N GLY A 119 -1.12 -15.82 0.88
CA GLY A 119 -2.45 -16.43 0.74
C GLY A 119 -3.52 -15.75 1.60
N LEU A 120 -3.29 -14.49 1.93
CA LEU A 120 -4.15 -13.74 2.83
C LEU A 120 -5.27 -13.05 2.07
N SER A 121 -6.41 -12.92 2.72
CA SER A 121 -7.59 -12.18 2.32
C SER A 121 -8.09 -11.38 3.51
N ALA A 122 -8.99 -10.42 3.24
CA ALA A 122 -9.64 -9.63 4.27
C ALA A 122 -10.35 -10.45 5.37
N PHE A 123 -10.63 -11.73 5.12
CA PHE A 123 -11.33 -12.64 6.02
C PHE A 123 -10.39 -13.48 6.91
N ASN A 124 -9.18 -13.82 6.44
CA ASN A 124 -8.27 -14.73 7.16
C ASN A 124 -7.02 -14.03 7.72
N GLU A 125 -6.71 -12.82 7.26
CA GLU A 125 -5.46 -12.15 7.59
C GLU A 125 -5.32 -11.81 9.08
N MET A 126 -6.42 -11.46 9.75
CA MET A 126 -6.38 -11.13 11.18
C MET A 126 -6.13 -12.36 12.04
N ALA A 127 -6.66 -13.53 11.64
CA ALA A 127 -6.39 -14.79 12.33
C ALA A 127 -4.92 -15.22 12.15
N ALA A 128 -4.38 -15.04 10.93
CA ALA A 128 -2.97 -15.31 10.64
C ALA A 128 -2.03 -14.35 11.41
N LEU A 129 -2.42 -13.08 11.58
CA LEU A 129 -1.67 -12.11 12.36
C LEU A 129 -1.75 -12.40 13.87
N ASP A 130 -2.90 -12.82 14.38
CA ASP A 130 -3.06 -13.20 15.80
C ASP A 130 -2.22 -14.44 16.15
N GLU A 131 -2.20 -15.46 15.28
CA GLU A 131 -1.30 -16.61 15.43
C GLU A 131 0.17 -16.18 15.41
N ALA A 132 0.57 -15.39 14.42
CA ALA A 132 1.94 -14.87 14.33
C ALA A 132 2.31 -14.00 15.54
N GLY A 133 1.40 -13.18 16.03
CA GLY A 133 1.58 -12.29 17.17
C GLY A 133 1.87 -13.04 18.47
N ARG A 134 1.18 -14.16 18.71
CA ARG A 134 1.47 -15.04 19.86
C ARG A 134 2.86 -15.67 19.80
N ASP A 135 3.32 -15.98 18.60
CA ASP A 135 4.65 -16.52 18.34
C ASP A 135 5.76 -15.44 18.33
N GLY A 136 5.45 -14.21 18.74
CA GLY A 136 6.41 -13.10 18.80
C GLY A 136 6.67 -12.41 17.46
N TRP A 137 5.81 -12.59 16.46
CA TRP A 137 5.96 -11.95 15.16
C TRP A 137 5.09 -10.70 15.06
N HIS A 138 5.71 -9.57 14.69
CA HIS A 138 4.96 -8.35 14.44
C HIS A 138 4.99 -7.91 13.00
N VAL A 139 3.86 -7.41 12.51
CA VAL A 139 3.78 -6.86 11.17
C VAL A 139 4.69 -5.62 11.01
N VAL A 140 5.39 -5.55 9.88
CA VAL A 140 6.26 -4.44 9.48
C VAL A 140 5.89 -3.88 8.11
N GLY A 141 5.17 -4.65 7.30
CA GLY A 141 4.68 -4.26 5.98
C GLY A 141 3.51 -5.15 5.55
N TYR A 142 2.78 -4.73 4.51
CA TYR A 142 1.68 -5.49 3.94
C TYR A 142 1.40 -5.07 2.50
N GLY A 143 0.77 -5.98 1.77
CA GLY A 143 0.21 -5.75 0.45
C GLY A 143 -1.15 -6.45 0.29
N PRO A 144 -1.75 -6.43 -0.90
CA PRO A 144 -3.14 -6.88 -1.12
C PRO A 144 -3.46 -8.31 -0.66
N PHE A 145 -2.47 -9.19 -0.56
CA PHE A 145 -2.65 -10.61 -0.19
C PHE A 145 -1.54 -11.18 0.70
N PHE A 146 -0.75 -10.30 1.33
CA PHE A 146 0.36 -10.73 2.18
C PHE A 146 0.67 -9.73 3.29
N HIS A 147 1.28 -10.24 4.36
CA HIS A 147 1.87 -9.44 5.44
C HIS A 147 3.35 -9.80 5.59
N GLU A 148 4.20 -8.80 5.80
CA GLU A 148 5.59 -8.99 6.21
C GLU A 148 5.66 -8.89 7.72
N VAL A 149 6.23 -9.90 8.35
CA VAL A 149 6.38 -9.96 9.80
C VAL A 149 7.85 -10.14 10.19
N GLU A 150 8.22 -9.54 11.31
CA GLU A 150 9.55 -9.58 11.89
C GLU A 150 9.46 -10.20 13.29
N ALA A 151 10.42 -11.06 13.64
CA ALA A 151 10.47 -11.73 14.93
C ALA A 151 10.90 -10.76 16.03
N SER A 152 10.33 -10.95 17.21
CA SER A 152 10.54 -10.17 18.43
C SER A 152 10.46 -11.10 19.63
N ASP A 153 11.08 -10.71 20.74
CA ASP A 153 11.17 -11.53 21.96
C ASP A 153 9.89 -11.53 22.79
N HIS A 154 8.84 -10.83 22.36
CA HIS A 154 7.58 -10.71 23.08
C HIS A 154 6.39 -10.79 22.13
N PRO A 155 5.20 -11.20 22.63
CA PRO A 155 4.01 -11.28 21.80
C PRO A 155 3.49 -9.89 21.38
N TRP A 156 2.67 -9.90 20.33
CA TRP A 156 2.09 -8.70 19.73
C TRP A 156 0.61 -8.87 19.46
N GLU A 157 -0.11 -7.76 19.59
CA GLU A 157 -1.49 -7.63 19.16
C GLU A 157 -1.54 -6.83 17.85
N HIS A 158 -2.39 -7.26 16.91
CA HIS A 158 -2.60 -6.57 15.63
C HIS A 158 -4.07 -6.20 15.48
N CYS A 159 -4.34 -5.03 14.92
CA CYS A 159 -5.70 -4.67 14.52
C CYS A 159 -5.72 -3.99 13.15
N ARG A 160 -6.84 -4.19 12.44
CA ARG A 160 -7.13 -3.51 11.18
C ARG A 160 -8.23 -2.49 11.38
N VAL A 161 -7.99 -1.27 10.94
CA VAL A 161 -8.96 -0.18 10.92
C VAL A 161 -9.37 0.11 9.49
N THR A 162 -10.66 -0.02 9.22
CA THR A 162 -11.27 0.40 7.96
C THR A 162 -11.59 1.89 8.03
N LEU A 163 -11.28 2.63 6.96
CA LEU A 163 -11.50 4.07 6.81
C LEU A 163 -10.94 4.88 8.01
N PRO A 164 -9.61 4.86 8.23
CA PRO A 164 -9.02 5.54 9.38
C PRO A 164 -9.20 7.06 9.29
N SER A 165 -9.81 7.67 10.31
CA SER A 165 -9.84 9.12 10.49
C SER A 165 -8.66 9.60 11.34
N LEU A 166 -8.27 10.87 11.20
CA LEU A 166 -7.22 11.49 12.04
C LEU A 166 -7.54 11.40 13.54
N ALA A 167 -8.83 11.54 13.92
CA ALA A 167 -9.25 11.41 15.31
C ALA A 167 -9.05 9.99 15.83
N ARG A 168 -9.38 8.97 15.02
CA ARG A 168 -9.18 7.56 15.39
C ARG A 168 -7.69 7.20 15.46
N HIS A 169 -6.86 7.76 14.58
CA HIS A 169 -5.40 7.60 14.63
C HIS A 169 -4.81 8.07 15.96
N ARG A 170 -5.10 9.32 16.36
CA ARG A 170 -4.60 9.90 17.62
C ARG A 170 -5.03 9.08 18.84
N ARG A 171 -6.27 8.59 18.84
CA ARG A 171 -6.77 7.70 19.88
C ARG A 171 -5.97 6.40 19.94
N MET A 172 -5.75 5.74 18.80
CA MET A 172 -4.99 4.50 18.73
C MET A 172 -3.57 4.70 19.25
N GLU A 173 -2.88 5.78 18.84
CA GLU A 173 -1.55 6.12 19.35
C GLU A 173 -1.55 6.32 20.89
N SER A 174 -2.56 6.99 21.44
CA SER A 174 -2.69 7.18 22.90
C SER A 174 -2.93 5.86 23.67
N GLU A 175 -3.51 4.86 23.00
CA GLU A 175 -3.77 3.52 23.53
C GLU A 175 -2.56 2.56 23.32
N GLY A 176 -1.43 3.08 22.82
CA GLY A 176 -0.19 2.34 22.61
C GLY A 176 -0.08 1.63 21.25
N TRP A 177 -0.98 1.92 20.31
CA TRP A 177 -0.95 1.31 18.99
C TRP A 177 0.00 2.05 18.05
N ILE A 178 0.81 1.28 17.33
CA ILE A 178 1.81 1.76 16.39
C ILE A 178 1.29 1.50 14.96
N PRO A 179 1.18 2.53 14.10
CA PRO A 179 0.76 2.34 12.72
C PRO A 179 1.83 1.61 11.91
N VAL A 180 1.40 0.78 10.96
CA VAL A 180 2.27 -0.03 10.12
C VAL A 180 2.31 0.53 8.71
N GLY A 181 3.50 0.93 8.25
CA GLY A 181 3.71 1.50 6.92
C GLY A 181 2.91 2.78 6.65
N ALA A 182 2.83 3.17 5.38
CA ALA A 182 2.16 4.41 4.95
C ALA A 182 0.61 4.31 4.92
N GLY A 183 0.02 3.11 5.02
CA GLY A 183 -1.43 2.90 4.81
C GLY A 183 -1.74 2.41 3.38
N TRP A 184 -2.72 1.51 3.24
CA TRP A 184 -3.34 1.15 1.95
C TRP A 184 -4.84 1.40 2.03
N PHE A 185 -5.39 2.36 1.29
CA PHE A 185 -6.83 2.62 1.33
C PHE A 185 -7.64 1.38 0.90
N PRO A 186 -8.69 0.94 1.63
CA PRO A 186 -9.34 1.60 2.77
C PRO A 186 -8.86 1.14 4.16
N TRP A 187 -7.79 0.34 4.27
CA TRP A 187 -7.34 -0.27 5.52
C TRP A 187 -6.05 0.35 6.07
N ARG A 188 -5.96 0.43 7.39
CA ARG A 188 -4.69 0.68 8.07
C ARG A 188 -4.51 -0.36 9.16
N TYR A 189 -3.32 -0.93 9.21
CA TYR A 189 -2.93 -1.89 10.24
C TYR A 189 -2.17 -1.19 11.35
N TYR A 190 -2.45 -1.63 12.58
CA TYR A 190 -1.76 -1.22 13.77
C TYR A 190 -1.23 -2.44 14.50
N LYS A 191 -0.16 -2.23 15.26
CA LYS A 191 0.43 -3.23 16.15
C LYS A 191 0.65 -2.66 17.53
N ARG A 192 0.56 -3.48 18.56
CA ARG A 192 0.87 -3.09 19.95
C ARG A 192 1.63 -4.22 20.64
N PRO A 193 2.73 -3.93 21.35
CA PRO A 193 3.41 -4.96 22.13
C PRO A 193 2.52 -5.41 23.28
N LEU A 194 2.41 -6.72 23.48
CA LEU A 194 1.86 -7.26 24.72
C LEU A 194 3.02 -7.38 25.70
N GLY A 195 2.94 -6.68 26.83
CA GLY A 195 3.94 -6.80 27.89
C GLY A 195 4.07 -8.26 28.35
N PRO A 196 5.21 -8.66 28.93
CA PRO A 196 5.27 -9.95 29.65
C PRO A 196 4.14 -9.91 30.68
N GLY A 197 3.21 -10.86 30.57
CA GLY A 197 1.93 -10.81 31.30
C GLY A 197 2.09 -10.48 32.78
N GLY A 198 1.19 -9.62 33.28
CA GLY A 198 0.84 -9.67 34.70
C GLY A 198 0.09 -10.95 35.01
#